data_AF-X1MPC4-F1
#
_entry.id   AF-X1MPC4-F1
#
_cell.length_a   1.000
_cell.length_b   1.000
_cell.length_c   1.000
_cell.angle_alpha   90.00
_cell.angle_beta   90.00
_cell.angle_gamma   90.00
#
_symmetry.space_group_name_H-M   'P 1'
#
loop_
_entity.id
_entity.type
_entity.pdbx_description
1 polymer ?
#
loop_
_entity_poly.entity_id
_entity_poly.type
_entity_poly.pdbx_seq_one_letter_code
_entity_poly.pdbx_strand_id
1 'polypeptide(L)'
;MDGLLFIGLNLADASLTGELIALGCGEANSIVSAYGNSLIIKGLLSFAAVTVVVAIGKAKLLKLLNVCMLVVVIWNGGWLLTYL
;
A
#
# COMPACT_ATOMS: atom_id res chain seq x y z
N MET A 1 3.02 16.78 3.67
CA MET A 1 2.41 15.76 4.55
C MET A 1 1.77 14.64 3.74
N ASP A 2 0.98 14.94 2.72
CA ASP A 2 0.30 13.92 1.88
C ASP A 2 1.22 12.84 1.28
N GLY A 3 2.44 13.17 0.86
CA GLY A 3 3.37 12.18 0.31
C GLY A 3 3.93 11.18 1.34
N LEU A 4 4.23 11.64 2.55
CA LEU A 4 4.67 10.75 3.64
C LEU A 4 3.54 9.81 4.06
N LEU A 5 2.30 10.32 4.09
CA LEU A 5 1.12 9.51 4.35
C LEU A 5 0.94 8.44 3.27
N PHE A 6 1.14 8.78 1.99
CA PHE A 6 1.06 7.81 0.90
C PHE A 6 2.08 6.68 1.05
N ILE A 7 3.33 7.03 1.36
CA ILE A 7 4.40 6.05 1.58
C ILE A 7 4.07 5.18 2.78
N GLY A 8 3.65 5.78 3.90
CA GLY A 8 3.25 5.05 5.11
C GLY A 8 2.13 4.05 4.86
N LEU A 9 1.09 4.45 4.10
CA LEU A 9 -0.01 3.55 3.74
C LEU A 9 0.46 2.39 2.85
N ASN A 10 1.38 2.62 1.90
CA ASN A 10 1.94 1.55 1.07
C ASN A 10 2.80 0.57 1.90
N LEU A 11 3.53 1.07 2.89
CA LEU A 11 4.29 0.21 3.81
C LEU A 11 3.36 -0.60 4.71
N ALA A 12 2.33 0.02 5.29
CA ALA A 12 1.33 -0.67 6.10
C ALA A 12 0.63 -1.77 5.30
N ASP A 13 0.26 -1.47 4.05
CA ASP A 13 -0.32 -2.44 3.12
C ASP A 13 0.61 -3.63 2.86
N ALA A 14 1.91 -3.41 2.61
CA ALA A 14 2.89 -4.51 2.48
C ALA A 14 2.99 -5.37 3.75
N SER A 15 3.01 -4.75 4.94
CA SER A 15 3.03 -5.51 6.21
C SER A 15 1.80 -6.38 6.37
N LEU A 16 0.61 -5.82 6.16
CA LEU A 16 -0.67 -6.54 6.29
C LEU A 16 -0.77 -7.68 5.27
N THR A 17 -0.37 -7.44 4.02
CA THR A 17 -0.24 -8.50 3.02
C THR A 17 0.69 -9.62 3.51
N GLY A 18 1.85 -9.26 4.08
CA GLY A 18 2.81 -10.23 4.61
C GLY A 18 2.23 -11.11 5.70
N GLU A 19 1.48 -10.52 6.64
CA GLU A 19 0.79 -11.26 7.70
C GLU A 19 -0.32 -12.17 7.15
N LEU A 20 -1.12 -11.67 6.21
CA LEU A 20 -2.16 -12.47 5.55
C LEU A 20 -1.58 -13.68 4.80
N ILE A 21 -0.47 -13.50 4.09
CA ILE A 21 0.24 -14.60 3.43
C ILE A 21 0.75 -15.61 4.46
N ALA A 22 1.31 -15.15 5.58
CA ALA A 22 1.78 -16.02 6.65
C ALA A 22 0.65 -16.85 7.28
N LEU A 23 -0.59 -16.35 7.26
CA LEU A 23 -1.80 -17.04 7.73
C LEU A 23 -2.45 -17.93 6.66
N GLY A 24 -1.79 -18.12 5.51
CA GLY A 24 -2.24 -18.99 4.43
C GLY A 24 -3.23 -18.34 3.45
N CYS A 25 -3.45 -17.03 3.56
CA CYS A 25 -4.25 -16.29 2.59
C CYS A 25 -3.40 -15.98 1.33
N GLY A 26 -3.99 -16.12 0.14
CA GLY A 26 -3.31 -15.70 -1.09
C GLY A 26 -3.30 -14.17 -1.22
N GLU A 27 -2.28 -13.64 -1.89
CA GLU A 27 -2.30 -12.25 -2.38
C GLU A 27 -3.46 -12.11 -3.36
N ALA A 28 -4.43 -11.25 -3.05
CA ALA A 28 -5.63 -11.07 -3.86
C ALA A 28 -5.31 -10.52 -5.27
N ASN A 29 -4.15 -9.87 -5.43
CA ASN A 29 -3.71 -9.33 -6.71
C ASN A 29 -2.54 -10.15 -7.27
N SER A 30 -2.84 -11.03 -8.21
CA SER A 30 -1.86 -11.92 -8.85
C SER A 30 -0.70 -11.18 -9.54
N ILE A 31 -0.89 -9.91 -9.93
CA ILE A 31 0.16 -9.10 -10.58
C ILE A 31 1.24 -8.70 -9.58
N VAL A 32 0.83 -8.37 -8.36
CA VAL A 32 1.75 -7.98 -7.27
C VAL A 32 2.09 -9.15 -6.36
N SER A 33 1.52 -10.34 -6.55
CA SER A 33 1.78 -11.52 -5.70
C SER A 33 3.27 -11.85 -5.52
N ALA A 34 4.15 -11.48 -6.46
CA ALA A 34 5.59 -11.70 -6.36
C ALA A 34 6.31 -10.70 -5.42
N TYR A 35 5.70 -9.55 -5.10
CA TYR A 35 6.34 -8.47 -4.32
C TYR A 35 5.38 -7.69 -3.41
N GLY A 36 4.13 -8.12 -3.26
CA GLY A 36 3.07 -7.42 -2.54
C GLY A 36 3.35 -7.27 -1.05
N ASN A 37 4.10 -8.20 -0.46
CA ASN A 37 4.57 -8.15 0.92
C ASN A 37 5.96 -7.49 1.10
N SER A 38 6.62 -7.07 0.02
CA SER A 38 7.96 -6.50 0.10
C SER A 38 7.90 -5.03 0.48
N LEU A 39 8.23 -4.74 1.74
CA LEU A 39 8.31 -3.37 2.27
C LEU A 39 9.27 -2.49 1.47
N ILE A 40 10.40 -3.05 1.04
CA ILE A 40 11.40 -2.31 0.25
C ILE A 40 10.82 -1.92 -1.11
N ILE A 41 10.19 -2.87 -1.81
CA ILE A 41 9.64 -2.63 -3.15
C ILE A 41 8.47 -1.64 -3.08
N LYS A 42 7.51 -1.83 -2.16
CA LYS A 42 6.40 -0.88 -1.97
C LYS A 42 6.88 0.51 -1.52
N GLY A 43 7.90 0.57 -0.66
CA GLY A 43 8.53 1.82 -0.25
C GLY A 43 9.13 2.58 -1.44
N LEU A 44 9.91 1.89 -2.29
CA LEU A 44 10.53 2.50 -3.48
C LEU A 44 9.49 2.93 -4.51
N LEU A 45 8.49 2.09 -4.80
CA LEU A 45 7.43 2.41 -5.76
C LEU A 45 6.59 3.60 -5.28
N SER A 46 6.22 3.63 -4.00
CA SER A 46 5.45 4.74 -3.45
C SER A 46 6.25 6.04 -3.43
N PHE A 47 7.55 5.99 -3.08
CA PHE A 47 8.44 7.15 -3.17
C PHE A 47 8.56 7.68 -4.61
N ALA A 48 8.75 6.79 -5.59
CA ALA A 48 8.81 7.16 -6.99
C ALA A 48 7.48 7.80 -7.46
N ALA A 49 6.34 7.23 -7.07
CA ALA A 49 5.02 7.78 -7.38
C ALA A 49 4.82 9.18 -6.79
N VAL A 50 5.17 9.40 -5.51
CA VAL A 50 5.12 10.73 -4.88
C VAL A 50 5.98 11.72 -5.66
N THR A 51 7.21 11.33 -6.01
CA THR A 51 8.14 12.19 -6.75
C THR A 51 7.57 12.61 -8.10
N VAL A 52 7.01 11.67 -8.86
CA VAL A 52 6.37 11.95 -10.16
C VAL A 52 5.17 12.88 -9.99
N VAL A 53 4.27 12.59 -9.05
CA VAL A 53 3.03 13.37 -8.82
C VAL A 53 3.35 14.81 -8.39
N VAL A 54 4.38 14.99 -7.57
CA VAL A 54 4.87 16.31 -7.16
C VAL A 54 5.50 17.04 -8.35
N ALA A 55 6.32 16.36 -9.16
CA ALA A 55 6.96 16.95 -10.34
C ALA A 55 5.94 17.48 -11.37
N ILE A 56 4.81 16.79 -11.55
CA ILE A 56 3.72 17.24 -12.44
C ILE A 56 2.74 18.25 -11.78
N GLY A 57 2.98 18.64 -10.53
CA GLY A 57 2.18 19.62 -9.80
C GLY A 57 0.75 19.18 -9.44
N LYS A 58 0.46 17.87 -9.47
CA LYS A 58 -0.90 17.33 -9.28
C LYS A 58 -1.16 16.94 -7.81
N ALA A 59 -1.03 17.88 -6.89
CA ALA A 59 -1.23 17.62 -5.46
C ALA A 59 -2.61 17.00 -5.11
N LYS A 60 -3.67 17.34 -5.86
CA LYS A 60 -5.01 16.74 -5.69
C LYS A 60 -5.03 15.23 -5.99
N LEU A 61 -4.20 14.77 -6.95
CA LEU A 61 -4.06 13.35 -7.26
C LEU A 61 -3.46 12.60 -6.07
N LEU A 62 -2.47 13.19 -5.39
CA LEU A 62 -1.86 12.57 -4.20
C LEU A 62 -2.88 12.37 -3.07
N LYS A 63 -3.79 13.33 -2.88
CA LYS A 63 -4.90 13.18 -1.92
C LYS A 63 -5.85 12.05 -2.29
N LEU A 64 -6.23 11.94 -3.57
CA LEU A 64 -7.06 10.84 -4.05
C LEU A 64 -6.36 9.49 -3.84
N LEU A 65 -5.08 9.40 -4.20
CA LEU A 65 -4.25 8.21 -4.01
C LEU A 65 -4.16 7.80 -2.54
N ASN A 66 -4.04 8.75 -1.62
CA ASN A 66 -4.09 8.49 -0.19
C ASN A 66 -5.42 7.87 0.27
N VAL A 67 -6.55 8.40 -0.21
CA VAL A 67 -7.87 7.84 0.12
C VAL A 67 -7.99 6.42 -0.41
N CYS A 68 -7.59 6.16 -1.66
CA CYS A 68 -7.58 4.83 -2.23
C CYS A 68 -6.72 3.86 -1.42
N MET A 69 -5.49 4.26 -1.08
CA MET A 69 -4.59 3.42 -0.27
C MET A 69 -5.11 3.17 1.14
N LEU A 70 -5.78 4.15 1.75
CA LEU A 70 -6.38 3.98 3.06
C LEU A 70 -7.47 2.90 3.03
N VAL A 71 -8.32 2.88 1.99
CA VAL A 71 -9.33 1.84 1.81
C VAL A 71 -8.69 0.46 1.67
N VAL A 72 -7.58 0.35 0.93
CA VAL A 72 -6.83 -0.92 0.78
C VAL A 72 -6.28 -1.39 2.13
N VAL A 73 -5.65 -0.51 2.90
CA VAL A 73 -5.13 -0.83 4.24
C VAL A 73 -6.24 -1.28 5.18
N ILE A 74 -7.36 -0.57 5.20
CA ILE A 74 -8.53 -0.94 6.03
C ILE A 74 -9.08 -2.30 5.60
N TRP A 75 -9.15 -2.57 4.30
CA TRP A 75 -9.62 -3.85 3.77
C TRP A 75 -8.72 -5.00 4.22
N ASN A 76 -7.40 -4.88 4.01
CA ASN A 76 -6.43 -5.91 4.39
C ASN A 76 -6.38 -6.10 5.91
N GLY A 77 -6.44 -5.02 6.68
CA GLY A 77 -6.52 -5.08 8.14
C GLY A 77 -7.81 -5.73 8.62
N GLY A 78 -8.95 -5.42 8.01
CA GLY A 78 -10.23 -6.06 8.30
C GLY A 78 -10.21 -7.56 8.02
N TRP A 79 -9.59 -7.98 6.92
CA TRP A 79 -9.40 -9.39 6.60
C TRP A 79 -8.49 -10.07 7.62
N LEU A 80 -7.38 -9.44 8.00
CA LEU A 80 -6.46 -9.96 9.00
C LEU A 80 -7.13 -10.23 10.35
N LEU A 81 -8.00 -9.31 10.79
CA LEU A 81 -8.77 -9.47 12.02
C LEU A 81 -9.69 -10.71 12.02
N THR A 82 -10.03 -11.28 10.86
CA THR A 82 -10.83 -12.52 10.81
C THR A 82 -10.02 -13.78 11.15
N TYR A 83 -8.69 -13.67 11.21
CA TYR A 83 -7.77 -14.77 11.55
C TYR A 83 -7.20 -14.68 12.97
N LEU A 84 -7.51 -13.62 13.74
CA LEU A 84 -7.12 -13.44 15.14
C LEU A 84 -8.24 -13.87 16.09
#